data_AF-A0A845QK58-F1
#
_entry.id   AF-A0A845QK58-F1
#
_cell.length_a   1.000
_cell.length_b   1.000
_cell.length_c   1.000
_cell.angle_alpha   90.00
_cell.angle_beta   90.00
_cell.angle_gamma   90.00
#
_symmetry.space_group_name_H-M   'P 1'
#
loop_
_entity.id
_entity.type
_entity.pdbx_description
1 polymer ?
#
loop_
_entity_poly.entity_id
_entity_poly.type
_entity_poly.pdbx_seq_one_letter_code
_entity_poly.pdbx_strand_id
1 'polypeptide(L)' 'MTKDVLSFIVYMIHACANKWGVSPSVVYKKMQTANCITNFLVPNYEILHTQSTQYIVEDINDYLNARGILV' A
#
# COMPACT_ATOMS: atom_id res chain seq x y z
N MET A 1 3.90 -16.02 2.24
CA MET A 1 3.23 -15.09 1.30
C MET A 1 2.96 -15.86 0.02
N THR A 2 1.70 -15.91 -0.42
CA THR A 2 1.33 -16.56 -1.69
C THR A 2 1.68 -15.66 -2.87
N LYS A 3 1.64 -16.21 -4.09
CA LYS A 3 1.86 -15.45 -5.33
C LYS A 3 0.85 -14.30 -5.47
N ASP A 4 -0.41 -14.53 -5.10
CA ASP A 4 -1.49 -13.55 -5.25
C ASP A 4 -1.33 -12.37 -4.31
N VAL A 5 -0.92 -12.62 -3.05
CA VAL A 5 -0.61 -11.56 -2.07
C VAL A 5 0.57 -10.72 -2.55
N LEU A 6 1.62 -11.35 -3.09
CA LEU A 6 2.77 -10.63 -3.65
C LEU A 6 2.35 -9.75 -4.84
N SER A 7 1.58 -10.30 -5.78
CA SER A 7 1.07 -9.56 -6.95
C SER A 7 0.20 -8.38 -6.54
N PHE A 8 -0.64 -8.55 -5.53
CA PHE A 8 -1.45 -7.47 -4.95
C PHE A 8 -0.60 -6.36 -4.33
N ILE A 9 0.42 -6.71 -3.52
CA ILE A 9 1.31 -5.71 -2.91
C ILE A 9 2.05 -4.92 -3.98
N VAL A 10 2.62 -5.61 -4.98
CA VAL A 10 3.31 -4.95 -6.09
C VAL A 10 2.34 -4.01 -6.82
N TYR A 11 1.13 -4.48 -7.14
CA TYR A 11 0.11 -3.64 -7.77
C TYR A 11 -0.23 -2.40 -6.92
N MET A 12 -0.39 -2.54 -5.61
CA MET A 12 -0.69 -1.41 -4.70
C MET A 12 0.43 -0.38 -4.62
N ILE A 13 1.69 -0.81 -4.64
CA ILE A 13 2.84 0.12 -4.70
C ILE A 13 2.76 0.96 -5.98
N HIS A 14 2.46 0.35 -7.12
CA HIS A 14 2.33 1.06 -8.39
C HIS A 14 1.07 1.95 -8.45
N ALA A 15 -0.05 1.51 -7.90
CA ALA A 15 -1.27 2.30 -7.83
C ALA A 15 -1.08 3.58 -7.00
N CYS A 16 -0.44 3.47 -5.83
CA CYS A 16 -0.07 4.60 -5.00
C CYS A 16 0.91 5.54 -5.73
N ALA A 17 1.93 4.98 -6.39
CA ALA A 17 2.91 5.76 -7.15
C ALA A 17 2.25 6.61 -8.24
N ASN A 18 1.32 6.01 -8.99
CA ASN A 18 0.54 6.70 -10.00
C ASN A 18 -0.36 7.79 -9.39
N LYS A 19 -1.00 7.53 -8.25
CA LYS A 19 -1.87 8.51 -7.57
C LYS A 19 -1.10 9.70 -7.01
N TRP A 20 0.08 9.47 -6.43
CA TRP A 20 0.87 10.50 -5.74
C TRP A 20 1.93 11.15 -6.63
N GLY A 21 2.09 10.71 -7.89
CA GLY A 21 3.04 11.29 -8.83
C GLY A 21 4.51 11.05 -8.45
N VAL A 22 4.81 9.94 -7.77
CA VAL A 22 6.16 9.56 -7.33
C VAL A 22 6.56 8.20 -7.89
N SER A 23 7.84 7.84 -7.79
CA SER A 23 8.27 6.51 -8.24
C SER A 23 7.78 5.40 -7.29
N PRO A 24 7.53 4.18 -7.81
CA PRO A 24 7.22 3.00 -6.98
C PRO A 24 8.26 2.74 -5.87
N SER A 25 9.54 3.05 -6.11
CA SER A 25 10.60 2.91 -5.11
C SER A 25 10.43 3.86 -3.92
N VAL A 26 9.95 5.08 -4.14
CA VAL A 26 9.63 6.04 -3.07
C VAL A 26 8.45 5.52 -2.25
N VAL A 27 7.39 5.03 -2.89
CA VAL A 27 6.24 4.42 -2.21
C VAL A 27 6.67 3.23 -1.36
N TYR A 28 7.44 2.31 -1.94
CA TYR A 28 7.94 1.14 -1.21
C TYR A 28 8.72 1.55 0.05
N LYS A 29 9.60 2.56 -0.07
CA LYS A 29 10.36 3.07 1.09
C LYS A 29 9.44 3.65 2.16
N LYS A 30 8.44 4.46 1.79
CA LYS A 30 7.43 4.99 2.73
C LYS A 30 6.66 3.87 3.43
N MET A 31 6.18 2.90 2.68
CA MET A 31 5.46 1.74 3.22
C MET A 31 6.33 0.88 4.14
N GLN A 32 7.61 0.69 3.80
CA GLN A 32 8.57 -0.05 4.62
C GLN A 32 8.83 0.66 5.95
N THR A 33 9.05 1.98 5.94
CA THR A 33 9.26 2.77 7.16
C THR A 33 8.07 2.70 8.12
N ALA A 34 6.83 2.63 7.60
CA ALA A 34 5.62 2.50 8.42
C ALA A 34 5.20 1.05 8.73
N ASN A 35 5.96 0.04 8.31
CA ASN A 35 5.55 -1.37 8.34
C ASN A 35 4.17 -1.62 7.69
N CYS A 36 3.80 -0.81 6.68
CA CYS A 36 2.50 -0.88 6.02
C CYS A 36 2.28 -2.23 5.33
N ILE A 37 3.32 -2.77 4.68
CA ILE A 37 3.22 -4.05 3.98
C ILE A 37 2.93 -5.18 4.98
N THR A 38 3.70 -5.27 6.05
CA THR A 38 3.63 -6.40 7.00
C THR A 38 2.47 -6.28 7.99
N ASN A 39 2.08 -5.06 8.37
CA ASN A 39 1.10 -4.85 9.43
C ASN A 39 -0.28 -4.42 8.89
N PHE A 40 -0.38 -4.05 7.61
CA PHE A 40 -1.64 -3.63 7.00
C PHE A 40 -1.98 -4.43 5.75
N LEU A 41 -1.13 -4.44 4.71
CA LEU A 41 -1.49 -5.07 3.44
C LEU A 41 -1.55 -6.61 3.53
N VAL A 42 -0.54 -7.26 4.11
CA VAL A 42 -0.47 -8.73 4.21
C VAL A 42 -1.60 -9.29 5.09
N PRO A 43 -1.84 -8.79 6.32
CA PRO A 43 -2.86 -9.37 7.20
C PRO A 43 -4.29 -9.16 6.70
N ASN A 44 -4.53 -8.07 5.96
CA ASN A 44 -5.87 -7.70 5.51
C ASN A 44 -6.13 -8.04 4.03
N TYR A 45 -5.26 -8.83 3.39
CA TYR A 45 -5.36 -9.15 1.96
C TYR A 45 -6.74 -9.67 1.55
N GLU A 46 -7.31 -10.62 2.29
CA GLU A 46 -8.62 -11.23 1.98
C GLU A 46 -9.76 -10.20 1.89
N ILE A 47 -9.68 -9.12 2.66
CA ILE A 47 -10.68 -8.05 2.62
C ILE A 47 -10.29 -7.03 1.56
N LEU A 48 -9.04 -6.55 1.58
CA LEU A 48 -8.56 -5.48 0.71
C LEU A 48 -8.64 -5.84 -0.78
N HIS A 49 -8.35 -7.08 -1.17
CA HIS A 49 -8.34 -7.46 -2.60
C HIS A 49 -9.74 -7.44 -3.25
N THR A 50 -10.81 -7.33 -2.46
CA THR A 50 -12.20 -7.19 -2.94
C THR A 50 -12.61 -5.73 -3.13
N GLN A 51 -11.83 -4.79 -2.60
CA GLN A 51 -12.14 -3.36 -2.61
C GLN A 51 -11.63 -2.66 -3.88
N SER A 52 -12.17 -1.48 -4.17
CA SER A 52 -11.68 -0.67 -5.29
C SER A 52 -10.26 -0.18 -5.04
N THR A 53 -9.46 -0.07 -6.11
CA THR A 53 -8.09 0.46 -6.03
C THR A 53 -8.03 1.84 -5.37
N GLN A 54 -8.98 2.73 -5.70
CA GLN A 54 -9.01 4.08 -5.13
C GLN A 54 -9.19 4.04 -3.61
N TYR A 55 -10.14 3.22 -3.13
CA TYR A 55 -10.39 3.06 -1.71
C TYR A 55 -9.14 2.60 -0.95
N ILE A 56 -8.46 1.57 -1.46
CA ILE A 56 -7.26 1.02 -0.79
C ILE A 56 -6.12 2.05 -0.78
N VAL A 57 -5.96 2.84 -1.85
CA VAL A 57 -4.93 3.88 -1.91
C VAL A 57 -5.21 4.99 -0.88
N GLU A 58 -6.47 5.34 -0.65
CA GLU A 58 -6.88 6.28 0.40
C GLU A 58 -6.60 5.71 1.81
N ASP A 59 -6.96 4.44 2.07
CA ASP A 59 -6.64 3.76 3.33
C ASP A 59 -5.13 3.68 3.60
N ILE A 60 -4.32 3.41 2.57
CA ILE A 60 -2.86 3.42 2.67
C ILE A 60 -2.36 4.82 3.04
N ASN A 61 -2.88 5.86 2.40
CA ASN A 61 -2.52 7.24 2.71
C ASN A 61 -2.83 7.55 4.18
N ASP A 62 -4.00 7.19 4.67
CA ASP A 62 -4.41 7.42 6.06
C ASP A 62 -3.54 6.62 7.04
N TYR A 63 -3.21 5.36 6.71
CA TYR A 63 -2.30 4.53 7.49
C TYR A 63 -0.90 5.16 7.62
N LEU A 64 -0.39 5.75 6.54
CA LEU A 64 0.91 6.43 6.50
C LEU A 64 0.88 7.75 7.28
N ASN A 65 -0.17 8.56 7.10
CA ASN A 65 -0.35 9.83 7.79
C ASN A 65 -0.46 9.65 9.30
N ALA A 66 -1.18 8.62 9.77
CA ALA A 66 -1.29 8.27 11.19
C ALA A 66 0.07 7.93 11.84
N ARG A 67 1.10 7.67 11.03
CA ARG A 67 2.49 7.38 11.45
C ARG A 67 3.47 8.50 11.10
N GLY A 68 2.97 9.67 10.70
CA GLY A 68 3.78 10.84 10.37
C GLY A 68 4.51 10.75 9.03
N ILE A 69 4.12 9.82 8.15
CA ILE A 69 4.68 9.71 6.80
C ILE A 69 3.73 10.39 5.81
N LEU A 70 4.16 11.55 5.31
CA LEU A 70 3.43 12.28 4.27
C LEU A 70 3.68 11.63 2.91
N VAL A 71 2.65 11.51 2.09
CA VAL A 71 2.72 10.89 0.75
C VAL A 71 2.98 11.89 -0.36
#